data_AF-A0A226MAK5-F1
#
_entry.id   AF-A0A226MAK5-F1
#
_cell.length_a   1.000
_cell.length_b   1.000
_cell.length_c   1.000
_cell.angle_alpha   90.00
_cell.angle_beta   90.00
_cell.angle_gamma   90.00
#
_symmetry.space_group_name_H-M   'P 1'
#
loop_
_entity.id
_entity.type
_entity.pdbx_description
1 polymer ?
#
loop_
_entity_poly.entity_id
_entity_poly.type
_entity_poly.pdbx_seq_one_letter_code
_entity_poly.pdbx_strand_id
1 'polypeptide(L)'
;DVRIPKENVLLGEGAGFKIAMGAFDKTRPPHQAVSFLLAERALQVSLARLAYQRAAWEADAGRRNTFFASVAKAFAADVANAAAADAVQIFGGCGFNCEFPVEKLMRDAKIYQ
;
A
#
# COMPACT_ATOMS: atom_id res chain seq x y z
N ASP A 1 -7.34 -30.64 37.62
CA ASP A 1 -6.95 -29.28 38.06
C ASP A 1 -5.46 -29.18 38.29
N VAL A 2 -4.78 -28.31 37.56
CA VAL A 2 -3.35 -28.02 37.78
C VAL A 2 -3.24 -26.91 38.83
N ARG A 3 -2.53 -27.17 39.94
CA ARG A 3 -2.30 -26.17 40.99
C ARG A 3 -0.89 -25.60 40.84
N ILE A 4 -0.78 -24.27 40.73
CA ILE A 4 0.48 -23.57 40.58
C ILE A 4 0.81 -22.85 41.91
N PRO A 5 1.94 -23.17 42.56
CA PRO A 5 2.43 -22.44 43.74
C PRO A 5 2.68 -20.94 43.44
N LYS A 6 2.43 -20.05 44.41
CA LYS A 6 2.62 -18.59 44.23
C LYS A 6 4.06 -18.20 43.88
N GLU A 7 5.04 -18.95 44.38
CA GLU A 7 6.46 -18.81 44.06
C GLU A 7 6.79 -19.04 42.57
N ASN A 8 5.92 -19.73 41.83
CA ASN A 8 6.08 -19.97 40.39
C ASN A 8 5.39 -18.90 39.53
N VAL A 9 4.78 -17.87 40.12
CA VAL A 9 4.18 -16.74 39.38
C VAL A 9 5.29 -15.77 38.97
N LEU A 10 5.57 -15.73 37.67
CA LEU A 10 6.56 -14.81 37.11
C LEU A 10 6.00 -13.38 37.07
N LEU A 11 6.80 -12.41 37.54
CA LEU A 11 6.58 -10.97 37.39
C LEU A 11 5.29 -10.39 38.04
N GLY A 12 4.52 -11.21 38.75
CA GLY A 12 3.28 -10.82 39.43
C GLY A 12 2.03 -10.89 38.55
N GLU A 13 0.86 -10.89 39.19
CA GLU A 13 -0.43 -10.93 38.50
C GLU A 13 -0.61 -9.71 37.57
N GLY A 14 -1.00 -9.95 36.31
CA GLY A 14 -1.25 -8.91 35.31
C GLY A 14 -0.02 -8.40 34.53
N ALA A 15 1.22 -8.79 34.92
CA ALA A 15 2.43 -8.36 34.21
C ALA A 15 2.56 -8.95 32.79
N GLY A 16 2.07 -10.18 32.59
CA GLY A 16 2.12 -10.85 31.28
C GLY A 16 1.39 -10.09 30.17
N PHE A 17 0.25 -9.47 30.48
CA PHE A 17 -0.51 -8.68 29.50
C PHE A 17 0.25 -7.42 29.05
N LYS A 18 0.93 -6.73 29.98
CA LYS A 18 1.73 -5.53 29.65
C LYS A 18 2.88 -5.85 28.70
N ILE A 19 3.55 -6.99 28.91
CA ILE A 19 4.65 -7.44 28.04
C ILE A 19 4.12 -7.78 26.64
N ALA A 20 3.00 -8.50 26.56
CA ALA A 20 2.35 -8.80 25.29
C ALA A 20 1.96 -7.51 24.54
N MET A 21 1.41 -6.51 25.24
CA MET A 21 1.07 -5.21 24.65
C MET A 21 2.30 -4.41 24.18
N GLY A 22 3.41 -4.47 24.91
CA GLY A 22 4.65 -3.79 24.52
C GLY A 22 5.26 -4.27 23.20
N ALA A 23 4.98 -5.51 22.78
CA ALA A 23 5.33 -5.99 21.44
C ALA A 23 4.51 -5.29 20.35
N PHE A 24 3.21 -5.09 20.59
CA PHE A 24 2.31 -4.43 19.65
C PHE A 24 2.55 -2.93 19.50
N ASP A 25 3.13 -2.27 20.50
CA ASP A 25 3.48 -0.86 20.39
C ASP A 25 4.54 -0.61 19.30
N LYS A 26 5.40 -1.60 19.02
CA LYS A 26 6.41 -1.51 17.97
C LYS A 26 5.90 -1.92 16.59
N THR A 27 4.96 -2.87 16.52
CA THR A 27 4.46 -3.41 15.24
C THR A 27 3.22 -2.69 14.72
N ARG A 28 2.36 -2.16 15.58
CA ARG A 28 1.09 -1.54 15.17
C ARG A 28 1.27 -0.26 14.34
N PRO A 29 2.13 0.71 14.70
CA PRO A 29 2.32 1.91 13.90
C PRO A 29 2.76 1.65 12.45
N PRO A 30 3.79 0.81 12.17
CA PRO A 30 4.18 0.55 10.78
C PRO A 30 3.09 -0.22 10.00
N HIS A 31 2.38 -1.16 10.63
CA HIS A 31 1.28 -1.86 9.97
C HIS A 31 0.12 -0.91 9.59
N GLN A 32 -0.23 0.03 10.47
CA GLN A 32 -1.26 1.03 10.16
C GLN A 32 -0.80 1.98 9.06
N ALA A 33 0.45 2.45 9.10
CA ALA A 33 0.99 3.34 8.06
C ALA A 33 0.94 2.69 6.66
N VAL A 34 1.37 1.43 6.56
CA VAL A 34 1.27 0.66 5.30
C VAL A 34 -0.19 0.48 4.87
N SER A 35 -1.11 0.24 5.80
CA SER A 35 -2.53 0.07 5.48
C SER A 35 -3.15 1.33 4.89
N PHE A 36 -2.84 2.51 5.43
CA PHE A 36 -3.32 3.78 4.87
C PHE A 36 -2.77 4.04 3.46
N LEU A 37 -1.47 3.77 3.27
CA LEU A 37 -0.83 3.88 1.97
C LEU A 37 -1.54 3.00 0.92
N LEU A 38 -1.75 1.73 1.24
CA LEU A 38 -2.43 0.78 0.36
C LEU A 38 -3.87 1.20 0.06
N ALA A 39 -4.61 1.69 1.07
CA ALA A 39 -5.98 2.17 0.90
C ALA A 39 -6.04 3.38 -0.07
N GLU A 40 -5.12 4.33 0.09
CA GLU A 40 -5.07 5.51 -0.78
C GLU A 40 -4.69 5.12 -2.22
N ARG A 41 -3.71 4.22 -2.40
CA ARG A 41 -3.35 3.74 -3.74
C ARG A 41 -4.48 2.94 -4.39
N ALA A 42 -5.22 2.13 -3.63
CA ALA A 42 -6.40 1.42 -4.14
C ALA A 42 -7.50 2.37 -4.63
N LEU A 43 -7.73 3.46 -3.89
CA LEU A 43 -8.65 4.53 -4.30
C LEU A 43 -8.20 5.17 -5.63
N GLN A 44 -6.94 5.59 -5.69
CA GLN A 44 -6.37 6.26 -6.87
C GLN A 44 -6.37 5.37 -8.12
N VAL A 45 -6.02 4.08 -7.98
CA VAL A 45 -6.08 3.11 -9.08
C VAL A 45 -7.52 2.90 -9.56
N SER A 46 -8.49 2.91 -8.64
CA SER A 46 -9.91 2.79 -8.99
C SER A 46 -10.40 4.01 -9.79
N LEU A 47 -9.97 5.21 -9.39
CA LEU A 47 -10.27 6.45 -10.13
C LEU A 47 -9.58 6.48 -11.50
N ALA A 48 -8.32 6.05 -11.60
CA ALA A 48 -7.60 5.97 -12.86
C ALA A 48 -8.28 4.98 -13.82
N ARG A 49 -8.75 3.85 -13.27
CA ARG A 49 -9.54 2.86 -14.02
C ARG A 49 -10.83 3.47 -14.59
N LEU A 50 -11.58 4.17 -13.75
CA LEU A 50 -12.80 4.84 -14.18
C LEU A 50 -12.52 5.92 -15.24
N ALA A 51 -11.44 6.68 -15.09
CA ALA A 51 -11.07 7.74 -16.03
C ALA A 51 -10.76 7.20 -17.43
N TYR A 52 -9.96 6.14 -17.56
CA TYR A 52 -9.68 5.58 -18.88
C TYR A 52 -10.92 4.90 -19.47
N GLN A 53 -11.74 4.23 -18.65
CA GLN A 53 -12.99 3.62 -19.11
C GLN A 53 -13.98 4.66 -19.63
N ARG A 54 -14.05 5.82 -18.97
CA ARG A 54 -14.83 6.97 -19.47
C ARG A 54 -14.30 7.46 -20.81
N ALA A 55 -12.99 7.59 -20.96
CA ALA A 55 -12.37 8.01 -22.21
C ALA A 55 -12.61 7.01 -23.36
N ALA A 56 -12.58 5.71 -23.06
CA ALA A 56 -12.90 4.64 -24.00
C ALA A 56 -14.39 4.68 -24.39
N TRP A 57 -15.29 4.83 -23.43
CA TRP A 57 -16.73 4.94 -23.68
C TRP A 57 -17.10 6.12 -24.59
N GLU A 58 -16.44 7.27 -24.42
CA GLU A 58 -16.65 8.41 -25.31
C GLU A 58 -16.19 8.12 -26.74
N ALA A 59 -15.09 7.38 -26.91
CA ALA A 59 -14.61 6.94 -28.22
C ALA A 59 -15.58 5.94 -28.87
N ASP A 60 -16.01 4.93 -28.13
CA ASP A 60 -16.94 3.90 -28.60
C ASP A 60 -18.30 4.50 -29.01
N ALA A 61 -18.73 5.56 -28.33
CA ALA A 61 -19.95 6.27 -28.66
C ALA A 61 -19.79 7.33 -29.77
N GLY A 62 -18.63 7.37 -30.45
CA GLY A 62 -18.35 8.28 -31.56
C GLY A 62 -18.23 9.76 -31.15
N ARG A 63 -18.05 10.06 -29.86
CA ARG A 63 -17.90 11.43 -29.34
C ARG A 63 -16.42 11.78 -29.21
N ARG A 64 -16.12 13.08 -29.16
CA ARG A 64 -14.76 13.57 -28.97
C ARG A 64 -14.24 13.18 -27.58
N ASN A 65 -13.24 12.31 -27.53
CA ASN A 65 -12.67 11.82 -26.27
C ASN A 65 -11.37 12.52 -25.83
N THR A 66 -10.83 13.46 -26.62
CA THR A 66 -9.47 14.03 -26.42
C THR A 66 -9.25 14.53 -25.00
N PHE A 67 -10.23 15.24 -24.42
CA PHE A 67 -10.15 15.75 -23.05
C PHE A 67 -10.05 14.62 -22.03
N PHE A 68 -10.98 13.66 -22.08
CA PHE A 68 -11.02 12.53 -21.15
C PHE A 68 -9.78 11.64 -21.29
N ALA A 69 -9.28 11.44 -22.51
CA ALA A 69 -8.07 10.67 -22.76
C ALA A 69 -6.82 11.35 -22.15
N SER A 70 -6.68 12.66 -22.31
CA SER A 70 -5.57 13.41 -21.70
C SER A 70 -5.62 13.37 -20.17
N VAL A 71 -6.82 13.56 -19.57
CA VAL A 71 -7.02 13.47 -18.13
C VAL A 71 -6.67 12.06 -17.62
N ALA A 72 -7.18 11.02 -18.28
CA ALA A 72 -6.90 9.63 -17.90
C ALA A 72 -5.41 9.31 -17.99
N LYS A 73 -4.73 9.74 -19.06
CA LYS A 73 -3.30 9.46 -19.26
C LYS A 73 -2.42 10.15 -18.22
N ALA A 74 -2.68 11.44 -17.94
CA ALA A 74 -1.92 12.20 -16.95
C ALA A 74 -2.13 11.63 -15.55
N PHE A 75 -3.38 11.46 -15.15
CA PHE A 75 -3.70 10.95 -13.80
C PHE A 75 -3.18 9.52 -13.59
N ALA A 76 -3.39 8.61 -14.55
CA ALA A 76 -2.92 7.24 -14.43
C ALA A 76 -1.38 7.14 -14.37
N ALA A 77 -0.66 8.03 -15.07
CA ALA A 77 0.80 8.07 -15.03
C ALA A 77 1.34 8.48 -13.66
N ASP A 78 0.77 9.55 -13.08
CA ASP A 78 1.17 10.00 -11.75
C ASP A 78 0.84 8.96 -10.68
N VAL A 79 -0.34 8.33 -10.77
CA VAL A 79 -0.75 7.25 -9.85
C VAL A 79 0.17 6.03 -9.98
N ALA A 80 0.58 5.65 -11.19
CA ALA A 80 1.49 4.53 -11.41
C ALA A 80 2.88 4.79 -10.79
N ASN A 81 3.41 6.02 -10.94
CA ASN A 81 4.67 6.41 -10.32
C ASN A 81 4.60 6.41 -8.80
N ALA A 82 3.53 6.99 -8.23
CA ALA A 82 3.32 7.00 -6.78
C ALA A 82 3.20 5.57 -6.23
N ALA A 83 2.38 4.73 -6.84
CA ALA A 83 2.19 3.34 -6.41
C ALA A 83 3.49 2.52 -6.45
N ALA A 84 4.33 2.74 -7.46
CA ALA A 84 5.62 2.05 -7.55
C ALA A 84 6.62 2.54 -6.49
N ALA A 85 6.68 3.85 -6.23
CA ALA A 85 7.51 4.42 -5.17
C ALA A 85 7.10 3.92 -3.77
N ASP A 86 5.79 3.85 -3.53
CA ASP A 86 5.23 3.31 -2.29
C ASP A 86 5.52 1.83 -2.09
N ALA A 87 5.46 1.05 -3.16
CA ALA A 87 5.83 -0.36 -3.12
C ALA A 87 7.30 -0.52 -2.72
N VAL A 88 8.21 0.31 -3.24
CA VAL A 88 9.62 0.31 -2.81
C VAL A 88 9.72 0.59 -1.30
N GLN A 89 8.98 1.59 -0.81
CA GLN A 89 8.98 1.95 0.61
C GLN A 89 8.45 0.82 1.51
N ILE A 90 7.39 0.11 1.09
CA ILE A 90 6.83 -1.03 1.84
C ILE A 90 7.84 -2.18 1.92
N PHE A 91 8.53 -2.47 0.81
CA PHE A 91 9.54 -3.54 0.76
C PHE A 91 10.87 -3.14 1.43
N GLY A 92 11.05 -1.86 1.77
CA GLY A 92 12.28 -1.36 2.38
C GLY A 92 13.51 -1.65 1.51
N GLY A 93 14.60 -2.14 2.11
CA GLY A 93 15.81 -2.50 1.38
C GLY A 93 15.58 -3.53 0.27
N CYS A 94 14.62 -4.45 0.44
CA CYS A 94 14.28 -5.44 -0.59
C CYS A 94 13.58 -4.80 -1.81
N GLY A 95 13.03 -3.60 -1.67
CA GLY A 95 12.39 -2.87 -2.76
C GLY A 95 13.37 -2.31 -3.80
N PHE A 96 14.65 -2.21 -3.44
CA PHE A 96 15.74 -1.79 -4.33
C PHE A 96 16.53 -2.98 -4.92
N ASN A 97 16.28 -4.19 -4.43
CA ASN A 97 16.98 -5.38 -4.91
C ASN A 97 16.29 -5.95 -6.15
N CYS A 98 17.08 -6.48 -7.09
CA CYS A 98 16.59 -7.13 -8.29
C CYS A 98 15.94 -8.51 -8.04
N GLU A 99 15.94 -9.00 -6.80
CA GLU A 99 15.27 -10.24 -6.41
C GLU A 99 13.73 -10.09 -6.40
N PHE A 100 13.24 -8.86 -6.20
CA PHE A 100 11.82 -8.55 -6.22
C PHE A 100 11.49 -7.66 -7.43
N PRO A 101 10.31 -7.79 -8.03
CA PRO A 101 9.96 -7.05 -9.26
C PRO A 101 9.76 -5.54 -9.03
N VAL A 102 9.77 -5.08 -7.78
CA VAL A 102 9.37 -3.72 -7.38
C VAL A 102 10.31 -2.65 -7.97
N GLU A 103 11.63 -2.90 -7.96
CA GLU A 103 12.61 -1.98 -8.53
C GLU A 103 12.37 -1.73 -10.03
N LYS A 104 12.02 -2.81 -10.75
CA LYS A 104 11.73 -2.76 -12.18
C LYS A 104 10.46 -1.97 -12.44
N LEU A 105 9.41 -2.22 -11.65
CA LEU A 105 8.15 -1.49 -11.76
C LEU A 105 8.32 0.01 -11.51
N MET A 106 9.18 0.40 -10.56
CA MET A 106 9.51 1.81 -10.31
C MET A 106 10.21 2.45 -11.52
N ARG A 107 11.18 1.77 -12.13
CA ARG A 107 11.86 2.28 -13.33
C ARG A 107 10.92 2.39 -14.51
N ASP A 108 10.09 1.36 -14.74
CA ASP A 108 9.14 1.32 -15.84
C ASP A 108 8.05 2.39 -15.69
N ALA A 109 7.57 2.66 -14.45
CA ALA A 109 6.54 3.67 -14.21
C ALA A 109 6.97 5.07 -14.70
N LYS A 110 8.27 5.37 -14.68
CA LYS A 110 8.79 6.69 -15.00
C LYS A 110 8.63 7.08 -16.48
N ILE A 111 8.53 6.10 -17.38
CA ILE A 111 8.33 6.38 -18.81
C ILE A 111 6.93 6.96 -19.10
N TYR A 112 5.98 6.71 -18.22
CA TYR A 112 4.59 7.09 -18.45
C TYR A 112 4.30 8.51 -17.97
N GLN A 113 5.15 9.09 -17.13
CA GLN A 113 5.02 10.48 -16.67
C GLN A 113 5.42 11.45 -17.78
#